data_AF-A0A7M5UZG9-F1
#
_entry.id   AF-A0A7M5UZG9-F1
#
_cell.length_a   1.000
_cell.length_b   1.000
_cell.length_c   1.000
_cell.angle_alpha   90.00
_cell.angle_beta   90.00
_cell.angle_gamma   90.00
#
_symmetry.space_group_name_H-M   'P 1'
#
loop_
_entity.id
_entity.type
_entity.pdbx_description
1 polymer ?
#
loop_
_entity_poly.entity_id
_entity_poly.type
_entity_poly.pdbx_seq_one_letter_code
_entity_poly.pdbx_strand_id
1 'polypeptide(L)'
;MMVNFTQFLLILAAFVTASEGLYQTLSNKSKLKCAKKTKYFGCFYFKQYDQCFCTTRWACQDPFPFKDQPQCKEYVLNQKGACKRFPCLNNGKCEPANKKSYQCDCTKTGYYGKRCHKICPPTPSLRMEWLQQFLAGPTWRNTPLACVA
;
A
#
# COMPACT_ATOMS: atom_id res chain seq x y z
N MET A 1 -13.40 -60.86 -26.13
CA MET A 1 -13.79 -59.54 -26.68
C MET A 1 -12.51 -58.76 -26.95
N MET A 2 -11.95 -58.86 -28.16
CA MET A 2 -10.68 -58.23 -28.53
C MET A 2 -11.00 -56.83 -29.08
N VAL A 3 -10.67 -55.78 -28.33
CA VAL A 3 -10.80 -54.41 -28.80
C VAL A 3 -9.82 -54.23 -29.96
N ASN A 4 -10.32 -53.84 -31.13
CA ASN A 4 -9.54 -53.74 -32.36
C ASN A 4 -8.39 -52.74 -32.17
N PHE A 5 -7.16 -53.14 -32.50
CA PHE A 5 -5.94 -52.33 -32.32
C PHE A 5 -6.05 -50.97 -33.04
N THR A 6 -6.80 -50.93 -34.14
CA THR A 6 -7.12 -49.70 -34.87
C THR A 6 -7.99 -48.74 -34.05
N GLN A 7 -8.89 -49.26 -33.22
CA GLN A 7 -9.77 -48.47 -32.35
C GLN A 7 -9.00 -47.88 -31.16
N PHE A 8 -7.97 -48.58 -30.66
CA PHE A 8 -7.10 -48.06 -29.60
C PHE A 8 -6.22 -46.90 -30.11
N LEU A 9 -5.69 -47.00 -31.33
CA LEU A 9 -4.90 -45.94 -31.95
C LEU A 9 -5.72 -44.68 -32.26
N LEU A 10 -6.98 -44.83 -32.69
CA LEU A 10 -7.89 -43.69 -32.92
C LEU A 10 -8.21 -42.93 -31.64
N ILE A 11 -8.37 -43.63 -30.51
CA ILE A 11 -8.64 -43.01 -29.21
C ILE A 11 -7.42 -42.21 -28.75
N LEU A 12 -6.20 -42.75 -28.86
CA LEU A 12 -4.96 -42.03 -28.50
C LEU A 12 -4.76 -40.79 -29.37
N ALA A 13 -5.01 -40.87 -30.69
CA ALA A 13 -4.92 -39.73 -31.59
C ALA A 13 -5.93 -38.61 -31.23
N ALA A 14 -7.14 -38.98 -30.78
CA ALA A 14 -8.13 -38.02 -30.31
C ALA A 14 -7.72 -37.33 -29.00
N PHE A 15 -7.06 -38.04 -28.08
CA PHE A 15 -6.54 -37.43 -26.85
C PHE A 15 -5.36 -36.47 -27.11
N VAL A 16 -4.48 -36.79 -28.05
CA VAL A 16 -3.34 -35.93 -28.42
C VAL A 16 -3.83 -34.61 -29.03
N THR A 17 -4.76 -34.67 -29.99
CA THR A 17 -5.32 -33.47 -30.63
C THR A 17 -6.14 -32.59 -29.67
N ALA A 18 -6.84 -33.18 -28.69
CA ALA A 18 -7.55 -32.43 -27.66
C ALA A 18 -6.62 -31.62 -26.74
N SER A 19 -5.39 -32.10 -26.51
CA SER A 19 -4.41 -31.44 -25.64
C SER A 19 -3.75 -30.21 -26.30
N GLU A 20 -3.54 -30.25 -27.62
CA GLU A 20 -2.96 -29.15 -28.39
C GLU A 20 -3.92 -27.95 -28.54
N GLY A 21 -5.22 -28.21 -28.70
CA GLY A 21 -6.25 -27.17 -28.81
C GLY A 21 -6.46 -26.36 -27.51
N LEU A 22 -6.25 -26.98 -26.34
CA LEU A 22 -6.32 -26.29 -25.04
C LEU A 22 -5.07 -25.42 -24.75
N TYR A 23 -3.89 -25.83 -25.23
CA TYR A 23 -2.67 -25.05 -25.01
C TYR A 23 -2.71 -23.69 -25.73
N GLN A 24 -3.27 -23.66 -26.95
CA GLN A 24 -3.40 -22.41 -27.73
C GLN A 24 -4.44 -21.43 -27.15
N THR A 25 -5.49 -21.92 -26.48
CA THR A 25 -6.52 -21.06 -25.86
C THR A 25 -6.05 -20.43 -24.54
N LEU A 26 -5.15 -21.08 -23.79
CA LEU A 26 -4.55 -20.51 -22.58
C LEU A 26 -3.46 -19.46 -22.89
N SER A 27 -2.67 -19.64 -23.95
CA SER A 27 -1.66 -18.65 -24.36
C SER A 27 -2.29 -17.33 -24.83
N ASN A 28 -3.51 -17.35 -25.36
CA ASN A 28 -4.17 -16.20 -25.98
C ASN A 28 -4.87 -15.25 -24.97
N LYS A 29 -5.02 -15.66 -23.70
CA LYS A 29 -5.58 -14.80 -22.63
C LYS A 29 -4.66 -13.63 -22.23
N SER A 30 -3.39 -13.66 -22.64
CA SER A 30 -2.39 -12.63 -22.30
C SER A 30 -2.40 -11.38 -23.21
N LYS A 31 -3.19 -11.37 -24.28
CA LYS A 31 -3.32 -10.24 -25.23
C LYS A 31 -4.74 -9.69 -25.28
N LEU A 32 -5.39 -9.46 -24.14
CA LEU A 32 -6.55 -8.58 -24.14
C LEU A 32 -6.08 -7.13 -24.39
N LYS A 33 -5.92 -6.77 -25.66
CA LYS A 33 -5.70 -5.38 -26.07
C LYS A 33 -6.93 -4.60 -25.61
N CYS A 34 -6.81 -3.77 -24.57
CA CYS A 34 -7.91 -2.90 -24.20
C CYS A 34 -8.26 -1.98 -25.37
N ALA A 35 -9.55 -1.76 -25.58
CA ALA A 35 -10.05 -0.95 -26.69
C ALA A 35 -9.59 0.52 -26.60
N LYS A 36 -9.34 1.02 -25.38
CA LYS A 36 -8.87 2.39 -25.13
C LYS A 36 -7.80 2.39 -24.06
N LYS A 37 -6.68 3.07 -24.33
CA LYS A 37 -5.63 3.37 -23.34
C LYS A 37 -5.81 4.79 -22.86
N THR A 38 -5.69 4.99 -21.55
CA THR A 38 -5.73 6.30 -20.91
C THR A 38 -4.32 6.67 -20.46
N LYS A 39 -4.02 7.97 -20.46
CA LYS A 39 -2.77 8.51 -19.94
C LYS A 39 -2.86 8.62 -18.42
N TYR A 40 -2.01 7.89 -17.71
CA TYR A 40 -1.86 7.98 -16.26
C TYR A 40 -0.55 8.68 -15.92
N PHE A 41 -0.53 9.43 -14.82
CA PHE A 41 0.68 9.97 -14.19
C PHE A 41 0.80 9.39 -12.80
N GLY A 42 2.00 8.95 -12.44
CA GLY A 42 2.29 8.50 -11.09
C GLY A 42 3.75 8.12 -10.94
N CYS A 43 4.06 7.47 -9.83
CA CYS A 43 5.44 7.18 -9.44
C CYS A 43 5.66 5.71 -9.09
N PHE A 44 6.89 5.25 -9.29
CA PHE A 44 7.41 3.95 -8.87
C PHE A 44 8.55 4.14 -7.89
N TYR A 45 8.70 3.20 -6.96
CA TYR A 45 9.88 3.10 -6.11
C TYR A 45 10.87 2.08 -6.66
N PHE A 46 12.06 2.53 -7.01
CA PHE A 46 13.14 1.68 -7.49
C PHE A 46 14.07 1.31 -6.34
N LYS A 47 13.92 0.08 -5.82
CA LYS A 47 14.72 -0.46 -4.71
C LYS A 47 16.23 -0.40 -4.98
N GLN A 48 16.65 -0.62 -6.23
CA GLN A 48 18.07 -0.64 -6.64
C GLN A 48 18.76 0.73 -6.49
N TYR A 49 18.03 1.83 -6.74
CA TYR A 49 18.57 3.19 -6.66
C TYR A 49 18.12 3.94 -5.40
N ASP A 50 17.27 3.32 -4.59
CA ASP A 50 16.59 3.93 -3.45
C ASP A 50 15.88 5.25 -3.77
N GLN A 51 15.24 5.32 -4.94
CA GLN A 51 14.65 6.55 -5.47
C GLN A 51 13.23 6.33 -5.99
N CYS A 52 12.43 7.39 -5.87
CA CYS A 52 11.10 7.50 -6.46
C CYS A 52 11.23 8.13 -7.86
N PHE A 53 10.70 7.46 -8.87
CA PHE A 53 10.68 7.94 -10.25
C PHE A 53 9.24 8.12 -10.72
N CYS A 54 8.90 9.33 -11.12
CA CYS A 54 7.56 9.71 -11.56
C CYS A 54 7.54 9.91 -13.07
N THR A 55 6.52 9.37 -13.73
CA THR A 55 6.42 9.44 -15.19
C THR A 55 4.97 9.33 -15.63
N THR A 56 4.72 9.47 -16.94
CA THR A 56 3.41 9.21 -17.54
C THR A 56 3.45 7.94 -18.37
N ARG A 57 2.40 7.12 -18.29
CA ARG A 57 2.27 5.88 -19.09
C ARG A 57 0.86 5.75 -19.66
N TRP A 58 0.78 5.24 -20.89
CA TRP A 58 -0.47 4.89 -21.56
C TRP A 58 -0.83 3.44 -21.26
N ALA A 59 -1.89 3.23 -20.49
CA ALA A 59 -2.29 1.91 -20.03
C ALA A 59 -3.82 1.79 -19.98
N CYS A 60 -4.31 0.56 -19.85
CA CYS A 60 -5.74 0.26 -19.76
C CYS A 60 -6.31 0.55 -18.36
N GLN A 61 -5.46 0.40 -17.34
CA GLN A 61 -5.71 0.66 -15.94
C GLN A 61 -4.49 1.42 -15.40
N ASP A 62 -4.66 2.12 -14.28
CA ASP A 62 -3.58 2.87 -13.64
C ASP A 62 -2.44 1.91 -13.24
N PRO A 63 -1.26 2.01 -13.86
CA PRO A 63 -0.14 1.11 -13.56
C PRO A 63 0.69 1.60 -12.37
N PHE A 64 0.40 2.78 -11.80
CA PHE A 64 1.25 3.43 -10.80
C PHE A 64 0.81 3.07 -9.36
N PRO A 65 1.72 2.54 -8.52
CA PRO A 65 1.44 2.29 -7.11
C PRO A 65 1.28 3.57 -6.29
N PHE A 66 1.86 4.68 -6.75
CA PHE A 66 1.84 5.96 -6.06
C PHE A 66 1.35 7.05 -7.01
N LYS A 67 0.44 7.88 -6.52
CA LYS A 67 -0.13 9.02 -7.25
C LYS A 67 0.90 10.13 -7.48
N ASP A 68 1.75 10.38 -6.48
CA ASP A 68 2.72 11.47 -6.48
C ASP A 68 4.02 11.11 -5.75
N GLN A 69 4.99 12.01 -5.89
CA GLN A 69 6.31 11.83 -5.31
C GLN A 69 6.30 11.87 -3.77
N PRO A 70 5.55 12.78 -3.09
CA PRO A 70 5.39 12.75 -1.64
C PRO A 70 4.92 11.39 -1.11
N GLN A 71 3.87 10.81 -1.70
CA GLN A 71 3.33 9.52 -1.30
C GLN A 71 4.36 8.40 -1.46
N CYS A 72 5.11 8.39 -2.57
CA CYS A 72 6.19 7.42 -2.78
C CYS A 72 7.31 7.59 -1.72
N LYS A 73 7.74 8.82 -1.45
CA LYS A 73 8.76 9.10 -0.43
C LYS A 73 8.30 8.67 0.96
N GLU A 74 7.06 8.96 1.32
CA GLU A 74 6.46 8.52 2.58
C GLU A 74 6.49 7.01 2.72
N TYR A 75 6.12 6.27 1.66
CA TYR A 75 6.22 4.81 1.64
C TYR A 75 7.65 4.32 1.89
N VAL A 76 8.66 4.91 1.22
CA VAL A 76 10.07 4.55 1.42
C VAL A 76 10.51 4.83 2.85
N LEU A 77 10.11 5.98 3.41
CA LEU A 77 10.38 6.34 4.80
C LEU A 77 9.68 5.40 5.78
N ASN A 78 8.48 4.91 5.48
CA ASN A 78 7.78 3.95 6.33
C ASN A 78 8.43 2.56 6.27
N GLN A 79 8.91 2.13 5.10
CA GLN A 79 9.53 0.82 4.89
C GLN A 79 10.96 0.73 5.44
N LYS A 80 11.72 1.84 5.40
CA LYS A 80 13.12 1.91 5.86
C LYS A 80 13.32 2.66 7.17
N GLY A 81 12.33 3.43 7.60
CA GLY A 81 12.46 4.37 8.71
C GLY A 81 11.71 3.94 9.97
N ALA A 82 11.50 4.91 10.84
CA ALA A 82 11.12 4.65 12.23
C ALA A 82 9.69 4.10 12.41
N CYS A 83 8.82 4.21 11.40
CA CYS A 83 7.47 3.62 11.44
C CYS A 83 7.43 2.11 11.16
N LYS A 84 8.51 1.50 10.64
CA LYS A 84 8.58 0.05 10.35
C LYS A 84 8.30 -0.84 11.57
N ARG A 85 8.69 -0.38 12.76
CA ARG A 85 8.53 -1.13 14.02
C ARG A 85 7.20 -0.88 14.72
N PHE A 86 6.21 -0.32 14.01
CA PHE A 86 4.91 0.07 14.56
C PHE A 86 5.04 0.78 15.92
N PRO A 87 5.75 1.92 15.98
CA PRO A 87 6.06 2.55 17.26
C PRO A 87 4.83 3.19 17.92
N CYS A 88 3.75 3.47 17.20
CA CYS A 88 2.53 4.05 17.76
C CYS A 88 1.62 2.95 18.33
N LEU A 89 1.21 3.09 19.59
CA LEU A 89 0.32 2.18 20.30
C LEU A 89 -1.14 2.61 20.14
N ASN A 90 -2.08 1.78 20.61
CA ASN A 90 -3.50 2.10 20.71
C ASN A 90 -4.11 2.69 19.42
N ASN A 91 -3.80 2.06 18.29
CA ASN A 91 -4.28 2.46 16.96
C ASN A 91 -3.83 3.87 16.50
N GLY A 92 -2.79 4.44 17.11
CA GLY A 92 -2.18 5.68 16.64
C GLY A 92 -1.56 5.52 15.24
N LYS A 93 -1.78 6.48 14.35
CA LYS A 93 -1.22 6.47 12.99
C LYS A 93 0.23 6.96 13.04
N CYS A 94 1.16 6.21 12.43
CA CYS A 94 2.56 6.61 12.36
C CYS A 94 2.81 7.47 11.11
N GLU A 95 3.24 8.71 11.31
CA GLU A 95 3.64 9.64 10.26
C GLU A 95 5.17 9.81 10.30
N PRO A 96 5.89 9.45 9.23
CA PRO A 96 7.34 9.56 9.21
C PRO A 96 7.73 11.04 9.09
N ALA A 97 8.50 11.54 10.07
CA ALA A 97 9.01 12.92 10.04
C ALA A 97 10.36 13.01 9.30
N ASN A 98 11.24 12.02 9.48
CA ASN A 98 12.51 11.87 8.75
C ASN A 98 12.87 10.37 8.64
N LYS A 99 14.02 10.05 8.01
CA LYS A 99 14.56 8.68 7.94
C LYS A 99 14.69 7.98 9.31
N LYS A 100 14.95 8.74 10.39
CA LYS A 100 15.14 8.21 11.76
C LYS A 100 14.09 8.68 12.78
N SER A 101 13.26 9.67 12.44
CA SER A 101 12.25 10.21 13.35
C SER A 101 10.84 9.96 12.83
N TYR A 102 9.93 9.68 13.75
CA TYR A 102 8.51 9.48 13.46
C TYR A 102 7.70 10.38 14.39
N GLN A 103 6.47 10.60 13.98
CA GLN A 103 5.42 11.23 14.74
C GLN A 103 4.24 10.27 14.81
N CYS A 104 3.60 10.16 15.97
CA CYS A 104 2.32 9.49 16.05
C CYS A 104 1.22 10.53 15.95
N ASP A 105 0.14 10.19 15.26
CA ASP A 105 -1.14 10.84 15.35
C ASP A 105 -2.04 9.99 16.24
N CYS A 106 -2.35 10.53 17.42
CA CYS A 106 -3.18 9.89 18.43
C CYS A 106 -4.61 10.45 18.42
N THR A 107 -4.96 11.33 17.48
CA THR A 107 -6.33 11.87 17.38
C THR A 107 -7.34 10.73 17.24
N LYS A 108 -8.51 10.88 17.87
CA LYS A 108 -9.59 9.86 17.86
C LYS A 108 -9.22 8.48 18.43
N THR A 109 -8.07 8.33 19.09
CA THR A 109 -7.69 7.07 19.76
C THR A 109 -8.13 7.03 21.21
N GLY A 110 -8.38 8.19 21.84
CA GLY A 110 -8.54 8.28 23.29
C GLY A 110 -7.21 8.17 24.06
N TYR A 111 -6.08 8.29 23.37
CA TYR A 111 -4.74 8.29 23.95
C TYR A 111 -3.91 9.48 23.46
N TYR A 112 -2.84 9.80 24.19
CA TYR A 112 -1.86 10.81 23.84
C TYR A 112 -0.43 10.42 24.26
N GLY A 113 0.53 11.31 24.03
CA GLY A 113 1.95 11.12 24.26
C GLY A 113 2.68 10.60 23.02
N LYS A 114 4.03 10.66 23.02
CA LYS A 114 4.90 10.36 21.85
C LYS A 114 4.58 9.06 21.07
N ARG A 115 4.01 8.06 21.75
CA ARG A 115 3.64 6.74 21.22
C ARG A 115 2.15 6.41 21.41
N CYS A 116 1.30 7.38 21.75
CA CYS A 116 -0.11 7.17 22.13
C CYS A 116 -0.27 6.19 23.29
N HIS A 117 0.60 6.27 24.31
CA HIS A 117 0.64 5.34 25.44
C HIS A 117 -0.10 5.86 26.69
N LYS A 118 -0.44 7.15 26.73
CA LYS A 118 -1.13 7.77 27.87
C LYS A 118 -2.62 7.84 27.56
N ILE A 119 -3.47 7.39 28.47
CA ILE A 119 -4.93 7.46 28.30
C ILE A 119 -5.41 8.91 28.45
N CYS A 120 -6.36 9.32 27.61
CA CYS A 120 -7.01 10.61 27.75
C CYS A 120 -7.86 10.65 29.04
N PRO A 121 -7.94 11.80 29.73
CA PRO A 121 -8.83 11.94 30.88
C PRO A 121 -10.30 11.83 30.44
N PRO A 122 -11.20 11.35 31.31
CA PRO A 122 -12.62 11.15 30.99
C PRO A 122 -13.35 12.45 30.66
N THR A 123 -12.88 13.58 31.18
CA THR A 123 -13.32 14.93 30.81
C THR A 123 -12.11 15.69 30.23
N PRO A 124 -11.89 15.65 28.91
CA PRO A 124 -10.78 16.36 28.29
C PRO A 124 -11.07 17.86 28.33
N SER A 125 -10.55 18.52 29.37
CA SER A 125 -10.57 19.98 29.49
C SER A 125 -9.27 20.57 28.95
N LEU A 126 -9.38 21.59 28.09
CA LEU A 126 -8.25 22.40 27.67
C LEU A 126 -7.80 23.27 28.85
N ARG A 127 -6.98 22.71 29.75
CA ARG A 127 -6.29 23.54 30.75
C ARG A 127 -5.29 24.46 30.04
N MET A 128 -5.19 25.71 30.50
CA MET A 128 -4.32 26.74 29.92
C MET A 128 -2.85 26.30 29.81
N GLU A 129 -2.39 25.39 30.66
CA GLU A 129 -1.05 24.77 30.62
C GLU A 129 -0.78 23.98 29.31
N TRP A 130 -1.82 23.47 28.64
CA TRP A 130 -1.69 22.67 27.41
C TRP A 130 -1.65 23.53 26.14
N LEU A 131 -2.09 24.79 26.21
CA LEU A 131 -2.09 25.73 25.09
C LEU A 131 -0.67 26.20 24.71
N GLN A 132 0.27 26.23 25.66
CA GLN A 132 1.68 26.53 25.36
C GLN A 132 2.29 25.52 24.37
N GLN A 133 1.80 24.27 24.35
CA GLN A 133 2.27 23.23 23.41
C GLN A 133 1.65 23.39 22.00
N PHE A 134 0.49 24.03 21.88
CA PHE A 134 -0.12 24.37 20.59
C PHE A 134 0.74 25.37 19.80
N LEU A 135 1.41 26.29 20.50
CA LEU A 135 2.29 27.30 19.91
C LEU A 135 3.70 26.77 19.56
N ALA A 136 4.06 25.58 20.07
CA ALA A 136 5.40 25.00 19.92
C ALA A 136 5.62 24.21 18.60
N GLY A 137 4.69 24.26 17.65
CA GLY A 137 4.87 23.74 16.29
C GLY A 137 3.90 22.62 15.87
N PRO A 138 4.15 21.95 14.73
CA PRO A 138 3.18 21.09 14.02
C PRO A 138 2.91 19.73 14.71
N THR A 139 3.30 19.57 15.98
CA THR A 139 3.38 18.26 16.65
C THR A 139 2.22 17.95 17.60
N TRP A 140 1.16 18.77 17.62
CA TRP A 140 0.04 18.64 18.56
C TRP A 140 -0.72 17.30 18.50
N ARG A 141 -0.61 16.54 17.40
CA ARG A 141 -1.34 15.28 17.18
C ARG A 141 -0.98 14.14 18.15
N ASN A 142 0.10 14.27 18.93
CA ASN A 142 0.44 13.34 20.01
C ASN A 142 0.51 14.00 21.40
N THR A 143 0.01 15.22 21.56
CA THR A 143 -0.04 15.91 22.85
C THR A 143 -1.43 15.72 23.49
N PRO A 144 -1.67 16.18 24.73
CA PRO A 144 -3.00 16.10 25.35
C PRO A 144 -4.13 16.74 24.51
N LEU A 145 -3.78 17.60 23.55
CA LEU A 145 -4.69 18.23 22.60
C LEU A 145 -5.36 17.21 21.67
N ALA A 146 -4.71 16.07 21.40
CA ALA A 146 -5.29 14.97 20.65
C ALA A 146 -6.54 14.36 21.33
N CYS A 147 -6.71 14.58 22.64
CA CYS A 147 -7.90 14.15 23.40
C CYS A 147 -9.13 15.05 23.18
N VAL A 148 -8.96 16.23 22.59
CA VAL A 148 -10.01 17.23 22.38
C VAL A 148 -10.38 17.34 20.88
N ALA A 149 -9.60 16.71 20.00
CA ALA A 149 -9.71 16.81 18.54
C ALA A 149 -10.46 15.64 17.88
#